data_AF-A0A7Y3E0Z4-F1
#
_entry.id   AF-A0A7Y3E0Z4-F1
#
_cell.length_a   1.000
_cell.length_b   1.000
_cell.length_c   1.000
_cell.angle_alpha   90.00
_cell.angle_beta   90.00
_cell.angle_gamma   90.00
#
_symmetry.space_group_name_H-M   'P 1'
#
loop_
_entity.id
_entity.type
_entity.pdbx_description
1 polymer ?
#
loop_
_entity_poly.entity_id
_entity_poly.type
_entity_poly.pdbx_seq_one_letter_code
_entity_poly.pdbx_strand_id
1 'polypeptide(L)'
;MSQTLISAYYAKALQTQNLQNTIAQTQHRTQLKGLVGSSLSLVIAEVFKTADKPFLLIFDDKEEAAYYLNDLEQLIGQKDVLFYPGSYRRPYQIEETNNANVLLRAEVLNRINSRKRPVVIVTYPDALFEKVVTKRELEKNTLKLSVGEELSIDFVNEVLFEYKFKRVDFVTEPGDFAVRGGIVDVFSFSHDEPYRIEFFGDEVDSIRTFDVETQLSTERIKKVSIIPNVAN
;
A
#
# COMPACT_ATOMS: atom_id res chain seq x y z
N MET A 1 10.95 -10.02 29.09
CA MET A 1 10.52 -11.26 28.41
C MET A 1 10.58 -10.99 26.91
N SER A 2 11.13 -11.87 26.09
CA SER A 2 11.18 -11.63 24.64
C SER A 2 9.76 -11.65 24.06
N GLN A 3 9.50 -10.79 23.06
CA GLN A 3 8.23 -10.73 22.31
C GLN A 3 7.77 -12.14 21.86
N THR A 4 8.74 -12.97 21.45
CA THR A 4 8.55 -14.35 21.03
C THR A 4 7.90 -15.25 22.09
N LEU A 5 8.24 -15.07 23.37
CA LEU A 5 7.68 -15.87 24.46
C LEU A 5 6.20 -15.54 24.69
N ILE A 6 5.83 -14.26 24.61
CA ILE A 6 4.45 -13.82 24.81
C ILE A 6 3.60 -14.25 23.61
N SER A 7 4.07 -14.03 22.38
CA SER A 7 3.38 -14.50 21.16
C SER A 7 3.13 -16.00 21.18
N ALA A 8 4.11 -16.81 21.62
CA ALA A 8 3.95 -18.25 21.73
C ALA A 8 2.87 -18.67 22.75
N TYR A 9 2.66 -17.89 23.82
CA TYR A 9 1.59 -18.15 24.77
C TYR A 9 0.22 -17.89 24.15
N TYR A 10 0.07 -16.77 23.42
CA TYR A 10 -1.17 -16.45 22.70
C TYR A 10 -1.48 -17.45 21.58
N ALA A 11 -0.47 -17.92 20.84
CA ALA A 11 -0.65 -18.96 19.82
C ALA A 11 -1.16 -20.29 20.38
N LYS A 12 -0.77 -20.65 21.62
CA LYS A 12 -1.20 -21.88 22.29
C LYS A 12 -2.52 -21.74 23.04
N ALA A 13 -3.01 -20.51 23.25
CA ALA A 13 -4.27 -20.29 23.95
C ALA A 13 -5.44 -20.89 23.16
N LEU A 14 -6.28 -21.68 23.84
CA LEU A 14 -7.42 -22.37 23.24
C LEU A 14 -8.38 -21.37 22.57
N GLN A 15 -8.53 -20.17 23.14
CA GLN A 15 -9.35 -19.09 22.59
C GLN A 15 -8.84 -18.62 21.23
N THR A 16 -7.53 -18.46 21.07
CA THR A 16 -6.90 -18.09 19.78
C THR A 16 -7.10 -19.19 18.75
N GLN A 17 -6.92 -20.45 19.13
CA GLN A 17 -7.13 -21.59 18.24
C GLN A 17 -8.59 -21.72 17.79
N ASN A 18 -9.54 -21.51 18.70
CA ASN A 18 -10.96 -21.47 18.36
C ASN A 18 -11.27 -20.34 17.37
N LEU A 19 -10.65 -19.18 17.56
CA LEU A 19 -10.80 -18.06 16.63
C LEU A 19 -10.19 -18.35 15.25
N GLN A 20 -9.00 -18.96 15.19
CA GLN A 20 -8.37 -19.42 13.94
C GLN A 20 -9.31 -20.35 13.16
N ASN A 21 -9.86 -21.36 13.83
CA ASN A 21 -10.81 -22.30 13.22
C ASN A 21 -12.09 -21.60 12.72
N THR A 22 -12.59 -20.62 13.48
CA THR A 22 -13.81 -19.89 13.12
C THR A 22 -13.60 -18.98 11.90
N ILE A 23 -12.46 -18.28 11.83
CA ILE A 23 -12.11 -17.41 10.69
C ILE A 23 -11.86 -18.23 9.42
N ALA A 24 -11.35 -19.45 9.55
CA ALA A 24 -11.23 -20.37 8.42
C ALA A 24 -12.60 -20.68 7.78
N GLN A 25 -13.68 -20.76 8.58
CA GLN A 25 -15.02 -21.16 8.15
C GLN A 25 -15.91 -20.04 7.56
N THR A 26 -15.41 -18.81 7.45
CA THR A 26 -15.92 -17.68 6.63
C THR A 26 -17.38 -17.21 6.81
N GLN A 27 -18.21 -17.82 7.69
CA GLN A 27 -19.66 -17.54 7.72
C GLN A 27 -20.25 -17.14 9.08
N HIS A 28 -19.46 -17.01 10.15
CA HIS A 28 -20.01 -16.74 11.49
C HIS A 28 -19.56 -15.39 12.07
N ARG A 29 -20.55 -14.58 12.48
CA ARG A 29 -20.30 -13.42 13.35
C ARG A 29 -19.76 -13.91 14.68
N THR A 30 -18.53 -13.54 14.99
CA THR A 30 -17.84 -13.94 16.22
C THR A 30 -17.62 -12.71 17.09
N GLN A 31 -17.88 -12.84 18.39
CA GLN A 31 -17.59 -11.79 19.37
C GLN A 31 -16.45 -12.23 20.27
N LEU A 32 -15.42 -11.41 20.35
CA LEU A 32 -14.32 -11.56 21.31
C LEU A 32 -14.60 -10.66 22.52
N LYS A 33 -14.31 -11.16 23.72
CA LYS A 33 -14.46 -10.42 24.98
C LYS A 33 -13.23 -10.64 25.86
N GLY A 34 -12.96 -9.69 26.75
CA GLY A 34 -11.85 -9.77 27.71
C GLY A 34 -10.47 -9.47 27.11
N LEU A 35 -10.43 -8.87 25.92
CA LEU A 35 -9.19 -8.32 25.36
C LEU A 35 -8.97 -6.93 25.97
N VAL A 36 -7.82 -6.76 26.63
CA VAL A 36 -7.40 -5.51 27.28
C VAL A 36 -6.01 -5.14 26.75
N GLY A 37 -5.81 -3.85 26.43
CA GLY A 37 -4.56 -3.35 25.84
C GLY A 37 -4.13 -4.12 24.58
N SER A 38 -2.83 -4.35 24.42
CA SER A 38 -2.24 -5.04 23.26
C SER A 38 -2.60 -6.53 23.10
N SER A 39 -3.46 -7.09 23.96
CA SER A 39 -3.92 -8.48 23.80
C SER A 39 -4.72 -8.69 22.51
N LEU A 40 -5.45 -7.68 22.02
CA LEU A 40 -6.08 -7.73 20.70
C LEU A 40 -5.04 -7.88 19.60
N SER A 41 -4.00 -7.03 19.59
CA SER A 41 -2.92 -7.06 18.61
C SER A 41 -2.21 -8.41 18.57
N LEU A 42 -1.93 -8.99 19.75
CA LEU A 42 -1.30 -10.30 19.89
C LEU A 42 -2.18 -11.42 19.31
N VAL A 43 -3.48 -11.44 19.66
CA VAL A 43 -4.41 -12.44 19.12
C VAL A 43 -4.53 -12.30 17.60
N ILE A 44 -4.73 -11.08 17.10
CA ILE A 44 -4.88 -10.83 15.67
C ILE A 44 -3.62 -11.23 14.89
N ALA A 45 -2.43 -10.90 15.39
CA ALA A 45 -1.17 -11.29 14.76
C ALA A 45 -1.01 -12.81 14.65
N GLU A 46 -1.33 -13.56 15.70
CA GLU A 46 -1.24 -15.03 15.67
C GLU A 46 -2.29 -15.69 14.77
N VAL A 47 -3.50 -15.12 14.71
CA VAL A 47 -4.53 -15.60 13.78
C VAL A 47 -4.11 -15.30 12.33
N PHE A 48 -3.66 -14.08 12.04
CA PHE A 48 -3.28 -13.64 10.69
C PHE A 48 -2.20 -14.53 10.07
N LYS A 49 -1.19 -14.93 10.87
CA LYS A 49 -0.10 -15.84 10.44
C LYS A 49 -0.59 -17.20 9.91
N THR A 50 -1.80 -17.63 10.27
CA THR A 50 -2.36 -18.95 9.91
C THR A 50 -3.56 -18.88 8.98
N ALA A 51 -4.25 -17.74 8.91
CA ALA A 51 -5.53 -17.64 8.22
C ALA A 51 -5.45 -17.60 6.69
N ASP A 52 -4.28 -17.26 6.13
CA ASP A 52 -4.04 -17.04 4.69
C ASP A 52 -5.12 -16.17 4.00
N LYS A 53 -5.63 -15.17 4.73
CA LYS A 53 -6.70 -14.26 4.30
C LYS A 53 -6.37 -12.81 4.68
N PRO A 54 -6.75 -11.82 3.88
CA PRO A 54 -6.58 -10.41 4.25
C PRO A 54 -7.53 -10.02 5.39
N PHE A 55 -7.05 -9.18 6.31
CA PHE A 55 -7.82 -8.69 7.45
C PHE A 55 -8.09 -7.20 7.25
N LEU A 56 -9.33 -6.77 7.48
CA LEU A 56 -9.70 -5.36 7.60
C LEU A 56 -10.09 -5.10 9.05
N LEU A 57 -9.26 -4.32 9.75
CA LEU A 57 -9.48 -3.92 11.13
C LEU A 57 -9.98 -2.48 11.13
N ILE A 58 -11.18 -2.27 11.68
CA ILE A 58 -11.84 -0.98 11.75
C ILE A 58 -11.90 -0.60 13.24
N PHE A 59 -11.19 0.46 13.60
CA PHE A 59 -11.15 1.02 14.96
C PHE A 59 -12.02 2.27 15.05
N ASP A 60 -12.32 2.73 16.26
CA ASP A 60 -13.33 3.77 16.48
C ASP A 60 -12.94 5.11 15.83
N ASP A 61 -11.65 5.46 15.88
CA ASP A 61 -11.09 6.69 15.31
C ASP A 61 -9.66 6.51 14.80
N LYS A 62 -9.08 7.61 14.30
CA LYS A 62 -7.74 7.61 13.71
C LYS A 62 -6.66 7.30 14.75
N GLU A 63 -6.82 7.83 15.96
CA GLU A 63 -5.88 7.70 17.06
C GLU A 63 -5.81 6.24 17.55
N GLU A 64 -6.96 5.59 17.74
CA GLU A 64 -7.03 4.18 18.09
C GLU A 64 -6.45 3.31 16.97
N ALA A 65 -6.80 3.60 15.71
CA ALA A 65 -6.25 2.88 14.56
C ALA A 65 -4.71 3.00 14.51
N ALA A 66 -4.15 4.19 14.75
CA ALA A 66 -2.70 4.40 14.78
C ALA A 66 -2.01 3.65 15.95
N TYR A 67 -2.67 3.56 17.11
CA TYR A 67 -2.17 2.76 18.23
C TYR A 67 -2.03 1.28 17.85
N TYR A 68 -3.08 0.67 17.30
CA TYR A 68 -3.05 -0.73 16.88
C TYR A 68 -2.17 -0.99 15.67
N LEU A 69 -2.05 -0.02 14.75
CA LEU A 69 -1.12 -0.08 13.63
C LEU A 69 0.31 -0.33 14.15
N ASN A 70 0.76 0.44 15.13
CA ASN A 70 2.11 0.32 15.68
C ASN A 70 2.37 -1.06 16.30
N ASP A 71 1.43 -1.56 17.11
CA ASP A 71 1.51 -2.89 17.68
C ASP A 71 1.61 -3.97 16.59
N LEU A 72 0.76 -3.88 15.56
CA LEU A 72 0.67 -4.87 14.50
C LEU A 72 1.91 -4.84 13.59
N GLU A 73 2.43 -3.67 13.25
CA GLU A 73 3.69 -3.53 12.52
C GLU A 73 4.86 -4.20 13.26
N GLN A 74 4.91 -4.07 14.59
CA GLN A 74 5.94 -4.71 15.40
C GLN A 74 5.77 -6.24 15.48
N LEU A 75 4.53 -6.74 15.44
CA LEU A 75 4.21 -8.16 15.60
C LEU A 75 4.22 -8.97 14.29
N ILE A 76 3.83 -8.34 13.19
CA ILE A 76 3.63 -8.96 11.86
C ILE A 76 4.68 -8.48 10.86
N GLY A 77 5.09 -7.21 10.97
CA GLY A 77 6.03 -6.55 10.07
C GLY A 77 5.38 -5.50 9.18
N GLN A 78 6.05 -4.37 9.00
CA GLN A 78 5.58 -3.20 8.23
C GLN A 78 5.16 -3.53 6.79
N LYS A 79 5.76 -4.55 6.16
CA LYS A 79 5.43 -4.95 4.78
C LYS A 79 4.07 -5.62 4.63
N ASP A 80 3.46 -6.08 5.72
CA ASP A 80 2.22 -6.86 5.72
C ASP A 80 1.11 -6.23 6.59
N VAL A 81 1.37 -5.04 7.14
CA VAL A 81 0.41 -4.22 7.86
C VAL A 81 0.37 -2.85 7.19
N LEU A 82 -0.79 -2.48 6.65
CA LEU A 82 -1.00 -1.22 5.95
C LEU A 82 -2.04 -0.37 6.65
N PHE A 83 -1.83 0.95 6.63
CA PHE A 83 -2.79 1.91 7.12
C PHE A 83 -3.63 2.48 5.97
N TYR A 84 -4.95 2.50 6.12
CA TYR A 84 -5.86 3.13 5.15
C TYR A 84 -6.48 4.40 5.76
N PRO A 85 -5.91 5.59 5.48
CA PRO A 85 -6.39 6.86 6.00
C PRO A 85 -7.54 7.43 5.16
N GLY A 86 -8.27 8.40 5.73
CA GLY A 86 -9.10 9.29 4.93
C GLY A 86 -8.25 10.23 4.06
N SER A 87 -8.78 10.75 2.95
CA SER A 87 -8.03 11.65 2.05
C SER A 87 -7.75 13.05 2.59
N TYR A 88 -8.31 13.43 3.74
CA TYR A 88 -8.33 14.79 4.30
C TYR A 88 -9.15 15.84 3.51
N ARG A 89 -9.90 15.43 2.48
CA ARG A 89 -10.87 16.32 1.81
C ARG A 89 -12.00 16.68 2.79
N ARG A 90 -11.86 17.78 3.53
CA ARG A 90 -12.96 18.33 4.34
C ARG A 90 -13.95 19.05 3.42
N PRO A 91 -15.27 18.84 3.56
CA PRO A 91 -16.25 19.65 2.85
C PRO A 91 -15.95 21.14 3.07
N TYR A 92 -15.91 21.92 1.99
CA TYR A 92 -15.65 23.37 2.00
C TYR A 92 -14.20 23.81 2.34
N GLN A 93 -13.24 22.89 2.44
CA GLN A 93 -11.79 23.18 2.47
C GLN A 93 -11.11 22.40 1.34
N ILE A 94 -10.97 23.04 0.19
CA ILE A 94 -10.49 22.43 -1.07
C ILE A 94 -8.95 22.29 -1.08
N GLU A 95 -8.25 22.95 -0.16
CA GLU A 95 -6.81 23.10 -0.23
C GLU A 95 -6.12 22.15 0.74
N GLU A 96 -5.22 21.32 0.18
CA GLU A 96 -4.34 20.33 0.81
C GLU A 96 -4.90 18.91 0.96
N THR A 97 -5.04 18.20 -0.16
CA THR A 97 -4.79 16.75 -0.13
C THR A 97 -3.36 16.55 0.35
N ASN A 98 -3.19 15.98 1.54
CA ASN A 98 -1.86 15.55 1.98
C ASN A 98 -1.42 14.39 1.09
N ASN A 99 -0.43 14.62 0.23
CA ASN A 99 0.10 13.66 -0.74
C ASN A 99 0.43 12.31 -0.10
N ALA A 100 0.86 12.29 1.18
CA ALA A 100 1.12 11.05 1.91
C ALA A 100 -0.14 10.18 2.10
N ASN A 101 -1.32 10.76 2.35
CA ASN A 101 -2.55 9.97 2.49
C ASN A 101 -3.05 9.43 1.15
N VAL A 102 -2.85 10.18 0.07
CA VAL A 102 -3.15 9.69 -1.29
C VAL A 102 -2.27 8.47 -1.58
N LEU A 103 -0.98 8.55 -1.22
CA LEU A 103 -0.02 7.47 -1.38
C LEU A 103 -0.46 6.20 -0.62
N LEU A 104 -0.71 6.33 0.69
CA LEU A 104 -1.12 5.22 1.54
C LEU A 104 -2.42 4.54 1.03
N ARG A 105 -3.40 5.34 0.58
CA ARG A 105 -4.65 4.81 0.03
C ARG A 105 -4.40 4.00 -1.25
N ALA A 106 -3.62 4.55 -2.18
CA ALA A 106 -3.29 3.87 -3.43
C ALA A 106 -2.46 2.59 -3.20
N GLU A 107 -1.53 2.62 -2.24
CA GLU A 107 -0.77 1.44 -1.83
C GLU A 107 -1.70 0.32 -1.34
N VAL A 108 -2.64 0.63 -0.43
CA VAL A 108 -3.64 -0.34 0.07
C VAL A 108 -4.46 -0.92 -1.08
N LEU A 109 -4.97 -0.08 -1.99
CA LEU A 109 -5.77 -0.54 -3.12
C LEU A 109 -4.97 -1.44 -4.07
N ASN A 110 -3.72 -1.10 -4.34
CA ASN A 110 -2.82 -1.91 -5.16
C ASN A 110 -2.52 -3.26 -4.48
N ARG A 111 -2.25 -3.25 -3.16
CA ARG A 111 -1.99 -4.46 -2.37
C ARG A 111 -3.17 -5.42 -2.42
N ILE A 112 -4.40 -4.92 -2.22
CA ILE A 112 -5.64 -5.69 -2.30
C ILE A 112 -5.83 -6.25 -3.72
N ASN A 113 -5.60 -5.43 -4.75
CA ASN A 113 -5.78 -5.83 -6.14
C ASN A 113 -4.81 -6.95 -6.55
N SER A 114 -3.57 -6.88 -6.08
CA SER A 114 -2.51 -7.84 -6.45
C SER A 114 -2.78 -9.27 -5.96
N ARG A 115 -3.50 -9.45 -4.85
CA ARG A 115 -3.80 -10.73 -4.18
C ARG A 115 -2.60 -11.67 -3.98
N LYS A 116 -1.36 -11.17 -4.01
CA LYS A 116 -0.14 -12.01 -4.00
C LYS A 116 0.14 -12.67 -2.65
N ARG A 117 -0.13 -11.94 -1.57
CA ARG A 117 0.01 -12.41 -0.18
C ARG A 117 -1.05 -11.70 0.69
N PRO A 118 -1.55 -12.32 1.77
CA PRO A 118 -2.42 -11.69 2.75
C PRO A 118 -1.84 -10.38 3.28
N VAL A 119 -2.70 -9.50 3.79
CA VAL A 119 -2.33 -8.21 4.37
C VAL A 119 -3.31 -7.86 5.49
N VAL A 120 -2.82 -7.22 6.55
CA VAL A 120 -3.66 -6.57 7.56
C VAL A 120 -3.81 -5.11 7.17
N ILE A 121 -5.05 -4.65 7.03
CA ILE A 121 -5.38 -3.26 6.74
C ILE A 121 -6.02 -2.67 7.98
N VAL A 122 -5.43 -1.60 8.51
CA VAL A 122 -5.89 -0.87 9.68
C VAL A 122 -6.56 0.42 9.23
N THR A 123 -7.78 0.67 9.69
CA THR A 123 -8.56 1.85 9.30
C THR A 123 -9.58 2.23 10.37
N TYR A 124 -10.40 3.24 10.07
CA TYR A 124 -11.44 3.81 10.93
C TYR A 124 -12.65 4.25 10.06
N PRO A 125 -13.86 4.40 10.64
CA PRO A 125 -15.10 4.63 9.90
C PRO A 125 -15.02 5.75 8.86
N ASP A 126 -14.49 6.93 9.24
CA ASP A 126 -14.44 8.10 8.36
C ASP A 126 -13.62 7.86 7.08
N ALA A 127 -12.55 7.06 7.16
CA ALA A 127 -11.71 6.74 6.00
C ALA A 127 -12.43 5.86 4.95
N LEU A 128 -13.40 5.05 5.39
CA LEU A 128 -14.15 4.11 4.55
C LEU A 128 -15.32 4.76 3.79
N PHE A 129 -15.82 5.90 4.27
CA PHE A 129 -16.93 6.59 3.60
C PHE A 129 -16.54 7.15 2.23
N GLU A 130 -15.27 7.47 2.04
CA GLU A 130 -14.77 8.00 0.78
C GLU A 130 -14.69 6.94 -0.31
N LYS A 131 -15.38 7.18 -1.43
CA LYS A 131 -15.34 6.30 -2.60
C LYS A 131 -13.93 6.25 -3.20
N VAL A 132 -13.56 5.06 -3.65
CA VAL A 132 -12.32 4.83 -4.41
C VAL A 132 -12.65 4.44 -5.84
N VAL A 133 -11.66 4.56 -6.72
CA VAL A 133 -11.73 4.00 -8.08
C VAL A 133 -12.13 2.53 -8.04
N THR A 134 -12.90 2.09 -9.02
CA THR A 134 -13.28 0.69 -9.10
C THR A 134 -12.07 -0.17 -9.42
N LYS A 135 -12.10 -1.45 -9.04
CA LYS A 135 -11.05 -2.42 -9.41
C LYS A 135 -10.76 -2.40 -10.92
N ARG A 136 -11.82 -2.35 -11.73
CA ARG A 136 -11.72 -2.35 -13.20
C ARG A 136 -11.01 -1.09 -13.72
N GLU A 137 -11.34 0.08 -13.17
CA GLU A 137 -10.68 1.33 -13.54
C GLU A 137 -9.23 1.34 -13.09
N LEU A 138 -8.93 0.85 -11.88
CA LEU A 138 -7.56 0.73 -11.39
C LEU A 138 -6.73 -0.19 -12.28
N GLU A 139 -7.25 -1.36 -12.65
CA GLU A 139 -6.57 -2.30 -13.56
C GLU A 139 -6.34 -1.69 -14.96
N LYS A 140 -7.32 -0.94 -15.49
CA LYS A 140 -7.20 -0.25 -16.78
C LYS A 140 -6.17 0.88 -16.74
N ASN A 141 -6.13 1.59 -15.62
CA ASN A 141 -5.30 2.79 -15.45
C ASN A 141 -4.01 2.47 -14.66
N THR A 142 -3.45 1.27 -14.80
CA THR A 142 -2.14 0.93 -14.24
C THR A 142 -1.17 0.60 -15.36
N LEU A 143 -0.11 1.39 -15.50
CA LEU A 143 0.97 1.10 -16.44
C LEU A 143 1.96 0.13 -15.78
N LYS A 144 2.10 -1.07 -16.33
CA LYS A 144 3.05 -2.07 -15.85
C LYS A 144 4.22 -2.13 -16.82
N LEU A 145 5.43 -2.15 -16.29
CA LEU A 145 6.66 -2.23 -17.08
C LEU A 145 7.58 -3.29 -16.46
N SER A 146 8.25 -4.07 -17.29
CA SER A 146 9.29 -5.02 -16.88
C SER A 146 10.58 -4.81 -17.66
N VAL A 147 11.71 -5.16 -17.06
CA VAL A 147 13.00 -5.17 -17.78
C VAL A 147 12.92 -6.14 -18.97
N GLY A 148 13.37 -5.71 -20.13
CA GLY A 148 13.32 -6.42 -21.41
C GLY A 148 11.98 -6.29 -22.16
N GLU A 149 11.08 -5.43 -21.71
CA GLU A 149 9.82 -5.15 -22.41
C GLU A 149 10.03 -4.16 -23.55
N GLU A 150 9.50 -4.46 -24.73
CA GLU A 150 9.55 -3.58 -25.91
C GLU A 150 8.43 -2.53 -25.83
N LEU A 151 8.80 -1.30 -25.51
CA LEU A 151 7.92 -0.13 -25.50
C LEU A 151 8.73 1.16 -25.66
N SER A 152 8.16 2.13 -26.36
CA SER A 152 8.81 3.42 -26.58
C SER A 152 8.64 4.37 -25.41
N ILE A 153 9.60 5.27 -25.24
CA ILE A 153 9.52 6.38 -24.27
C ILE A 153 8.32 7.28 -24.57
N ASP A 154 8.02 7.49 -25.85
CA ASP A 154 6.89 8.32 -26.29
C ASP A 154 5.55 7.74 -25.80
N PHE A 155 5.38 6.41 -25.87
CA PHE A 155 4.21 5.74 -25.33
C PHE A 155 4.08 5.95 -23.82
N VAL A 156 5.17 5.77 -23.06
CA VAL A 156 5.14 6.00 -21.60
C VAL A 156 4.79 7.46 -21.29
N ASN A 157 5.38 8.40 -22.01
CA ASN A 157 5.10 9.83 -21.85
C ASN A 157 3.61 10.15 -22.13
N GLU A 158 3.03 9.61 -23.19
CA GLU A 158 1.60 9.77 -23.50
C GLU A 158 0.69 9.20 -22.41
N VAL A 159 0.99 7.98 -21.93
CA VAL A 159 0.22 7.33 -20.86
C VAL A 159 0.29 8.14 -19.56
N LEU A 160 1.47 8.63 -19.18
CA LEU A 160 1.64 9.44 -17.97
C LEU A 160 0.87 10.78 -18.07
N PHE A 161 0.79 11.39 -19.26
CA PHE A 161 -0.07 12.56 -19.48
C PHE A 161 -1.57 12.23 -19.38
N GLU A 162 -2.01 11.11 -19.95
CA GLU A 162 -3.40 10.64 -19.80
C GLU A 162 -3.76 10.44 -18.33
N TYR A 163 -2.81 9.88 -17.56
CA TYR A 163 -2.89 9.63 -16.12
C TYR A 163 -2.75 10.89 -15.26
N LYS A 164 -2.63 12.07 -15.87
CA LYS A 164 -2.52 13.37 -15.20
C LYS A 164 -1.28 13.51 -14.31
N PHE A 165 -0.20 12.81 -14.64
CA PHE A 165 1.10 13.10 -14.06
C PHE A 165 1.62 14.45 -14.56
N LYS A 166 2.38 15.14 -13.71
CA LYS A 166 2.98 16.43 -13.99
C LYS A 166 4.39 16.23 -14.53
N ARG A 167 4.63 16.74 -15.75
CA ARG A 167 5.99 16.76 -16.31
C ARG A 167 6.83 17.83 -15.62
N VAL A 168 7.95 17.44 -15.06
CA VAL A 168 8.88 18.30 -14.31
C VAL A 168 10.31 18.04 -14.74
N ASP A 169 11.22 18.93 -14.35
CA ASP A 169 12.65 18.73 -14.61
C ASP A 169 13.25 17.71 -13.64
N PHE A 170 12.84 17.77 -12.36
CA PHE A 170 13.26 16.88 -11.28
C PHE A 170 12.04 16.35 -10.55
N VAL A 171 11.97 15.02 -10.43
CA VAL A 171 10.88 14.33 -9.75
C VAL A 171 11.11 14.43 -8.25
N THR A 172 10.13 15.01 -7.55
CA THR A 172 10.20 15.24 -6.09
C THR A 172 8.99 14.71 -5.34
N GLU A 173 7.81 14.68 -5.97
CA GLU A 173 6.56 14.28 -5.30
C GLU A 173 5.77 13.23 -6.11
N PRO A 174 4.92 12.42 -5.47
CA PRO A 174 4.01 11.52 -6.16
C PRO A 174 3.18 12.25 -7.22
N GLY A 175 3.12 11.69 -8.42
CA GLY A 175 2.48 12.32 -9.59
C GLY A 175 3.43 13.10 -10.49
N ASP A 176 4.69 13.31 -10.09
CA ASP A 176 5.71 13.88 -10.96
C ASP A 176 6.30 12.83 -11.92
N PHE A 177 6.68 13.28 -13.12
CA PHE A 177 7.57 12.52 -14.00
C PHE A 177 8.49 13.44 -14.81
N ALA A 178 9.64 12.92 -15.21
CA ALA A 178 10.63 13.60 -16.04
C ALA A 178 11.12 12.67 -17.15
N VAL A 179 11.44 13.24 -18.31
CA VAL A 179 12.02 12.50 -19.44
C VAL A 179 13.33 13.17 -19.84
N ARG A 180 14.44 12.42 -19.80
CA ARG A 180 15.79 12.91 -20.07
C ARG A 180 16.52 11.94 -21.01
N GLY A 181 16.40 12.18 -22.33
CA GLY A 181 16.95 11.27 -23.33
C GLY A 181 16.33 9.88 -23.20
N GLY A 182 17.15 8.86 -22.97
CA GLY A 182 16.74 7.47 -22.78
C GLY A 182 16.20 7.12 -21.39
N ILE A 183 15.87 8.11 -20.55
CA ILE A 183 15.48 7.89 -19.14
C ILE A 183 14.12 8.51 -18.85
N VAL A 184 13.26 7.74 -18.17
CA VAL A 184 12.02 8.23 -17.57
C VAL A 184 12.12 8.09 -16.05
N ASP A 185 12.12 9.21 -15.34
CA ASP A 185 11.94 9.24 -13.88
C ASP A 185 10.45 9.46 -13.58
N VAL A 186 9.86 8.69 -12.66
CA VAL A 186 8.44 8.79 -12.34
C VAL A 186 8.15 8.42 -10.89
N PHE A 187 7.36 9.24 -10.19
CA PHE A 187 6.93 8.95 -8.82
C PHE A 187 5.47 8.51 -8.82
N SER A 188 5.23 7.19 -8.75
CA SER A 188 3.87 6.66 -8.72
C SER A 188 3.15 6.99 -7.42
N PHE A 189 1.82 7.16 -7.48
CA PHE A 189 0.98 7.29 -6.30
C PHE A 189 0.90 6.03 -5.43
N SER A 190 1.46 4.88 -5.81
CA SER A 190 1.32 3.63 -5.04
C SER A 190 2.63 3.08 -4.47
N HIS A 191 3.68 3.88 -4.37
CA HIS A 191 4.98 3.46 -3.87
C HIS A 191 5.69 4.57 -3.11
N ASP A 192 6.52 4.23 -2.13
CA ASP A 192 7.20 5.20 -1.26
C ASP A 192 8.41 5.88 -1.91
N GLU A 193 8.99 5.22 -2.92
CA GLU A 193 10.14 5.72 -3.67
C GLU A 193 9.80 5.87 -5.17
N PRO A 194 10.34 6.90 -5.85
CA PRO A 194 10.20 7.05 -7.30
C PRO A 194 11.06 6.03 -8.06
N TYR A 195 10.75 5.88 -9.35
CA TYR A 195 11.43 4.94 -10.24
C TYR A 195 12.17 5.66 -11.35
N ARG A 196 13.38 5.21 -11.63
CA ARG A 196 14.16 5.54 -12.82
C ARG A 196 14.12 4.36 -13.78
N ILE A 197 13.58 4.59 -14.98
CA ILE A 197 13.44 3.61 -16.05
C ILE A 197 14.39 4.02 -17.17
N GLU A 198 15.41 3.22 -17.41
CA GLU A 198 16.40 3.41 -18.46
C GLU A 198 16.00 2.57 -19.68
N PHE A 199 16.04 3.18 -20.85
CA PHE A 199 15.68 2.59 -22.13
C PHE A 199 16.90 2.49 -23.05
N PHE A 200 16.95 1.42 -23.84
CA PHE A 200 17.87 1.27 -24.95
C PHE A 200 17.08 1.14 -26.25
N GLY A 201 16.89 2.26 -26.95
CA GLY A 201 15.92 2.33 -28.04
C GLY A 201 14.49 2.22 -27.51
N ASP A 202 13.74 1.24 -27.99
CA ASP A 202 12.37 0.94 -27.57
C ASP A 202 12.30 -0.27 -26.63
N GLU A 203 13.38 -0.55 -25.88
CA GLU A 203 13.42 -1.63 -24.89
C GLU A 203 13.76 -1.08 -23.50
N VAL A 204 13.06 -1.55 -22.46
CA VAL A 204 13.38 -1.24 -21.06
C VAL A 204 14.65 -1.98 -20.64
N ASP A 205 15.79 -1.28 -20.57
CA ASP A 205 17.08 -1.85 -20.19
C ASP A 205 17.19 -2.06 -18.68
N SER A 206 16.78 -1.07 -17.88
CA SER A 206 16.94 -1.14 -16.42
C SER A 206 15.88 -0.34 -15.68
N ILE A 207 15.46 -0.83 -14.51
CA ILE A 207 14.53 -0.14 -13.62
C ILE A 207 15.15 -0.08 -12.22
N ARG A 208 15.16 1.11 -11.62
CA ARG A 208 15.70 1.35 -10.29
C ARG A 208 14.79 2.23 -9.45
N THR A 209 14.82 2.10 -8.13
CA THR A 209 14.37 3.19 -7.25
C THR A 209 15.46 4.24 -7.13
N PHE A 210 15.11 5.46 -6.71
CA PHE A 210 16.07 6.52 -6.45
C PHE A 210 15.60 7.46 -5.33
N ASP A 211 16.56 8.12 -4.69
CA ASP A 211 16.29 9.08 -3.62
C ASP A 211 15.97 10.48 -4.21
N VAL A 212 14.86 11.09 -3.79
CA VAL A 212 14.39 12.36 -4.37
C VAL A 212 15.30 13.56 -4.07
N GLU A 213 16.06 13.53 -2.97
CA GLU A 213 16.93 14.65 -2.59
C GLU A 213 18.25 14.62 -3.36
N THR A 214 18.87 13.44 -3.40
CA THR A 214 20.18 13.21 -4.04
C THR A 214 20.07 12.90 -5.53
N GLN A 215 18.89 12.46 -6.00
CA GLN A 215 18.61 11.99 -7.36
C GLN A 215 19.45 10.77 -7.78
N LEU A 216 20.06 10.08 -6.81
CA LEU A 216 20.88 8.90 -7.01
C LEU A 216 20.05 7.62 -6.92
N SER A 217 20.28 6.71 -7.88
CA SER A 217 19.61 5.41 -7.87
C SER A 217 20.06 4.54 -6.70
N THR A 218 19.12 3.78 -6.15
CA THR A 218 19.30 2.94 -4.95
C THR A 218 19.19 1.45 -5.31
N GLU A 219 17.98 0.89 -5.40
CA GLU A 219 17.75 -0.54 -5.63
C GLU A 219 17.40 -0.85 -7.09
N ARG A 220 17.90 -1.96 -7.65
CA ARG A 220 17.46 -2.48 -8.97
C ARG A 220 16.23 -3.37 -8.80
N ILE A 221 15.21 -3.12 -9.61
CA ILE A 221 13.97 -3.92 -9.62
C ILE A 221 13.70 -4.48 -11.03
N LYS A 222 12.96 -5.59 -11.08
CA LYS A 222 12.66 -6.28 -12.36
C LYS A 222 11.41 -5.77 -13.07
N LYS A 223 10.50 -5.16 -12.30
CA LYS A 223 9.19 -4.70 -12.78
C LYS A 223 8.66 -3.62 -11.89
N VAL A 224 7.83 -2.76 -12.46
CA VAL A 224 7.17 -1.66 -11.79
C VAL A 224 5.69 -1.60 -12.19
N SER A 225 4.89 -0.96 -11.36
CA SER A 225 3.50 -0.63 -11.66
C SER A 225 3.27 0.83 -11.30
N ILE A 226 3.00 1.66 -12.30
CA ILE A 226 2.75 3.09 -12.15
C ILE A 226 1.24 3.29 -12.11
N ILE A 227 0.77 3.73 -10.96
CA ILE A 227 -0.64 4.00 -10.67
C ILE A 227 -0.85 5.52 -10.56
N PRO A 228 -1.88 6.07 -11.24
CA PRO A 228 -2.28 7.47 -11.14
C PRO A 228 -2.96 7.78 -9.82
N ASN A 229 -3.30 9.05 -9.63
CA ASN A 229 -4.09 9.46 -8.48
C ASN A 229 -5.45 8.73 -8.50
N VAL A 230 -5.70 7.94 -7.46
CA VAL A 230 -6.92 7.13 -7.26
C VAL A 230 -8.01 7.87 -6.49
N ALA A 231 -7.77 9.12 -6.10
CA ALA A 231 -8.77 9.97 -5.47
C ALA A 231 -9.70 10.56 -6.54
N ASN A 232 -11.00 10.24 -6.45
CA ASN A 232 -12.06 10.89 -7.22
C ASN A 232 -12.30 12.29 -6.66
#